data_AF-A0A7G9Z855-F1
#
_entry.id   AF-A0A7G9Z855-F1
#
_cell.length_a   1.000
_cell.length_b   1.000
_cell.length_c   1.000
_cell.angle_alpha   90.00
_cell.angle_beta   90.00
_cell.angle_gamma   90.00
#
_symmetry.space_group_name_H-M   'P 1'
#
loop_
_entity.id
_entity.type
_entity.pdbx_description
1 polymer ?
#
loop_
_entity_poly.entity_id
_entity_poly.type
_entity_poly.pdbx_seq_one_letter_code
_entity_poly.pdbx_strand_id
1 'polypeptide(L)'
;MNETEIEFPVSGTNTVENVRYDEEHRRVYFNKEQYFEGVSKAVWEYQIGGYQVMAKYLKDRKKRELSLEEIEHYRRVAKAIARTIEVQGAVEKVYVWDV
;
A
#
# COMPACT_ATOMS: atom_id res chain seq x y z
N MET A 1 -2.60 -18.46 -8.38
CA MET A 1 -1.83 -17.42 -7.67
C MET A 1 -2.85 -16.39 -7.22
N ASN A 2 -3.04 -16.18 -5.93
CA ASN A 2 -3.99 -15.18 -5.47
C ASN A 2 -3.32 -13.81 -5.66
N GLU A 3 -3.68 -13.09 -6.72
CA GLU A 3 -3.57 -11.63 -6.69
C GLU A 3 -4.22 -11.19 -5.39
N THR A 4 -3.45 -10.66 -4.45
CA THR A 4 -4.07 -10.19 -3.21
C THR A 4 -4.81 -8.93 -3.60
N GLU A 5 -6.14 -9.03 -3.70
CA GLU A 5 -6.98 -7.93 -4.11
C GLU A 5 -6.88 -6.85 -3.03
N ILE A 6 -6.37 -5.67 -3.41
CA ILE A 6 -6.38 -4.52 -2.52
C ILE A 6 -7.80 -3.97 -2.58
N GLU A 7 -8.54 -4.02 -1.48
CA GLU A 7 -9.95 -3.63 -1.44
C GLU A 7 -10.15 -2.25 -0.81
N PHE A 8 -11.29 -1.63 -1.12
CA PHE A 8 -11.74 -0.39 -0.51
C PHE A 8 -13.23 -0.52 -0.12
N PRO A 9 -13.53 -1.21 0.99
CA PRO A 9 -14.89 -1.68 1.28
C PRO A 9 -15.80 -0.62 1.93
N VAL A 10 -15.23 0.44 2.51
CA VAL A 10 -15.99 1.43 3.31
C VAL A 10 -16.13 2.75 2.55
N SER A 11 -17.36 3.07 2.14
CA SER A 11 -17.71 4.40 1.62
C SER A 11 -17.73 5.44 2.74
N GLY A 12 -17.46 6.70 2.40
CA GLY A 12 -17.38 7.78 3.38
C GLY A 12 -16.89 9.08 2.74
N THR A 13 -16.36 9.98 3.54
CA THR A 13 -15.94 11.33 3.10
C THR A 13 -14.73 11.34 2.19
N ASN A 14 -14.00 10.22 2.10
CA ASN A 14 -12.73 10.07 1.39
C ASN A 14 -11.67 11.10 1.81
N THR A 15 -11.87 11.79 2.93
CA THR A 15 -10.95 12.82 3.40
C THR A 15 -9.81 12.17 4.15
N VAL A 16 -8.57 12.54 3.80
CA VAL A 16 -7.39 12.05 4.50
C VAL A 16 -7.14 12.86 5.77
N GLU A 17 -7.17 12.19 6.92
CA GLU A 17 -7.00 12.80 8.23
C GLU A 17 -5.78 12.25 8.96
N ASN A 18 -5.82 10.96 9.29
CA ASN A 18 -4.79 10.27 10.04
C ASN A 18 -4.46 8.95 9.35
N VAL A 19 -3.25 8.88 8.80
CA VAL A 19 -2.75 7.69 8.12
C VAL A 19 -2.12 6.76 9.15
N ARG A 20 -2.68 5.58 9.32
CA ARG A 20 -2.14 4.53 10.20
C ARG A 20 -2.23 3.17 9.52
N TYR A 21 -1.27 2.31 9.84
CA TYR A 21 -1.29 0.92 9.43
C TYR A 21 -1.69 0.02 10.59
N ASP A 22 -2.57 -0.92 10.29
CA ASP A 22 -3.01 -1.99 11.16
C ASP A 22 -2.44 -3.29 10.58
N GLU A 23 -1.35 -3.76 11.19
CA GLU A 23 -0.62 -4.95 10.73
C GLU A 23 -1.43 -6.24 10.95
N GLU A 24 -2.19 -6.32 12.05
CA GLU A 24 -3.00 -7.48 12.41
C GLU A 24 -4.05 -7.77 11.33
N HIS A 25 -4.71 -6.72 10.82
CA HIS A 25 -5.74 -6.84 9.80
C HIS A 25 -5.24 -6.55 8.38
N ARG A 26 -3.96 -6.16 8.22
CA ARG A 26 -3.36 -5.72 6.94
C ARG A 26 -4.14 -4.57 6.30
N ARG A 27 -4.45 -3.54 7.10
CA ARG A 27 -5.25 -2.38 6.68
C ARG A 27 -4.48 -1.08 6.77
N VAL A 28 -4.60 -0.23 5.76
CA VAL A 28 -4.11 1.15 5.78
C VAL A 28 -5.31 2.08 5.94
N TYR A 29 -5.49 2.59 7.14
CA TYR A 29 -6.48 3.64 7.41
C TYR A 29 -5.92 4.98 6.95
N PHE A 30 -6.78 5.80 6.34
CA PHE A 30 -6.46 7.21 6.03
C PHE A 30 -7.38 8.20 6.76
N ASN A 31 -8.43 7.70 7.42
CA ASN A 31 -9.21 8.39 8.43
C ASN A 31 -9.76 7.38 9.45
N LYS A 32 -10.72 7.77 10.30
CA LYS A 32 -11.25 6.91 11.36
C LYS A 32 -11.97 5.66 10.85
N GLU A 33 -12.64 5.76 9.71
CA GLU A 33 -13.59 4.75 9.23
C GLU A 33 -13.06 4.01 7.99
N GLN A 34 -12.37 4.73 7.11
CA GLN A 34 -12.01 4.26 5.79
C GLN A 34 -10.56 3.80 5.71
N TYR A 35 -10.38 2.67 5.03
CA TYR A 35 -9.11 1.98 4.89
C TYR A 35 -9.01 1.22 3.57
N PHE A 36 -7.78 0.97 3.16
CA PHE A 36 -7.45 -0.03 2.15
C PHE A 36 -7.13 -1.36 2.83
N GLU A 37 -7.72 -2.45 2.35
CA GLU A 37 -7.55 -3.80 2.91
C GLU A 37 -6.66 -4.65 2.01
N GLY A 38 -5.98 -5.63 2.61
CA GLY A 38 -5.08 -6.53 1.88
C GLY A 38 -3.65 -6.00 1.67
N VAL A 39 -3.30 -4.86 2.29
CA VAL A 39 -1.95 -4.29 2.21
C VAL A 39 -1.04 -5.02 3.18
N SER A 40 -0.15 -5.87 2.66
CA SER A 40 0.83 -6.58 3.50
C SER A 40 1.84 -5.62 4.14
N LYS A 41 2.48 -6.06 5.23
CA LYS A 41 3.51 -5.27 5.91
C LYS A 41 4.65 -4.88 4.96
N ALA A 42 5.11 -5.83 4.14
CA ALA A 42 6.16 -5.59 3.16
C ALA A 42 5.79 -4.51 2.13
N VAL A 43 4.53 -4.48 1.67
CA VAL A 43 4.03 -3.42 0.77
C VAL A 43 3.93 -2.09 1.50
N TRP A 44 3.43 -2.09 2.74
CA TRP A 44 3.33 -0.89 3.56
C TRP A 44 4.70 -0.27 3.84
N GLU A 45 5.68 -1.07 4.22
CA GLU A 45 7.05 -0.66 4.57
C GLU A 45 7.95 -0.44 3.35
N TYR A 46 7.49 -0.74 2.14
CA TYR A 46 8.31 -0.60 0.94
C TYR A 46 8.76 0.84 0.71
N GLN A 47 10.08 1.00 0.51
CA GLN A 47 10.73 2.30 0.36
C GLN A 47 11.38 2.46 -1.02
N ILE A 48 11.29 3.67 -1.57
CA ILE A 48 12.08 4.11 -2.72
C ILE A 48 12.82 5.38 -2.30
N GLY A 49 14.14 5.29 -2.21
CA GLY A 49 14.94 6.29 -1.52
C GLY A 49 14.53 6.39 -0.04
N GLY A 50 14.40 7.60 0.48
CA GLY A 50 13.96 7.84 1.87
C GLY A 50 12.45 7.79 2.10
N TYR A 51 11.65 7.40 1.10
CA TYR A 51 10.19 7.49 1.17
C TYR A 51 9.52 6.13 1.27
N GLN A 52 8.73 5.95 2.33
CA GLN A 52 7.76 4.87 2.42
C GLN A 52 6.56 5.19 1.52
N VAL A 53 6.51 4.55 0.35
CA VAL A 53 5.70 5.00 -0.81
C VAL A 53 4.22 5.09 -0.47
N MET A 54 3.67 4.02 0.11
CA MET A 54 2.25 3.93 0.47
C MET A 54 1.83 4.96 1.52
N ALA A 55 2.69 5.22 2.52
CA ALA A 55 2.42 6.22 3.55
C ALA A 55 2.53 7.64 2.99
N LYS A 56 3.55 7.90 2.17
CA LYS A 56 3.80 9.22 1.58
C LYS A 56 2.64 9.67 0.71
N TYR A 57 2.11 8.79 -0.15
CA TYR A 57 1.01 9.12 -1.06
C TYR A 57 -0.19 9.73 -0.32
N LEU A 58 -0.61 9.11 0.79
CA LEU A 58 -1.72 9.59 1.60
C LEU A 58 -1.35 10.83 2.43
N LYS A 59 -0.14 10.87 3.02
CA LYS A 59 0.30 12.04 3.81
C LYS A 59 0.36 13.32 2.98
N ASP A 60 0.78 13.25 1.72
CA ASP A 60 0.79 14.38 0.78
C ASP A 60 -0.63 14.83 0.37
N ARG A 61 -1.66 14.07 0.76
CA ARG A 61 -3.09 14.33 0.54
C ARG A 61 -3.85 14.74 1.80
N LYS A 62 -3.16 14.94 2.93
CA LYS A 62 -3.80 15.27 4.21
C LYS A 62 -4.70 16.51 4.09
N LYS A 63 -5.90 16.44 4.69
CA LYS A 63 -7.00 17.41 4.64
C LYS A 63 -7.68 17.57 3.27
N ARG A 64 -7.38 16.70 2.30
CA ARG A 64 -8.08 16.65 1.00
C ARG A 64 -8.94 15.41 0.90
N GLU A 65 -9.99 15.51 0.11
CA GLU A 65 -10.78 14.38 -0.35
C GLU A 65 -10.05 13.67 -1.49
N LEU A 66 -9.96 12.33 -1.41
CA LEU A 66 -9.45 11.50 -2.50
C LEU A 66 -10.52 11.35 -3.58
N SER A 67 -10.13 11.59 -4.83
CA SER A 67 -10.99 11.21 -5.95
C SER A 67 -11.05 9.69 -6.11
N LEU A 68 -12.07 9.19 -6.81
CA LEU A 68 -12.15 7.76 -7.17
C LEU A 68 -10.92 7.30 -7.98
N GLU A 69 -10.37 8.18 -8.81
CA GLU A 69 -9.14 7.91 -9.56
C GLU A 69 -7.93 7.80 -8.64
N GLU A 70 -7.81 8.65 -7.61
CA GLU A 70 -6.72 8.58 -6.63
C GLU A 70 -6.82 7.32 -5.76
N ILE A 71 -8.04 6.92 -5.37
CA ILE A 71 -8.30 5.66 -4.65
C ILE A 71 -7.86 4.47 -5.51
N GLU A 72 -8.28 4.42 -6.77
CA GLU A 72 -7.91 3.34 -7.68
C GLU A 72 -6.41 3.34 -7.99
N HIS A 73 -5.80 4.52 -8.15
CA HIS A 73 -4.36 4.66 -8.31
C HIS A 73 -3.61 4.08 -7.11
N TYR A 74 -4.04 4.39 -5.89
CA TYR A 74 -3.44 3.85 -4.67
C TYR A 74 -3.46 2.32 -4.64
N ARG A 75 -4.60 1.71 -5.01
CA ARG A 75 -4.74 0.24 -5.12
C ARG A 75 -3.78 -0.34 -6.16
N ARG A 76 -3.66 0.29 -7.33
CA ARG A 76 -2.73 -0.14 -8.38
C ARG A 76 -1.27 -0.06 -7.94
N VAL A 77 -0.88 1.02 -7.23
CA VAL A 77 0.48 1.17 -6.69
C VAL A 77 0.77 0.07 -5.67
N ALA A 78 -0.16 -0.23 -4.77
CA ALA A 78 -0.01 -1.33 -3.82
C ALA A 78 0.23 -2.68 -4.52
N LYS A 79 -0.57 -2.99 -5.56
CA LYS A 79 -0.41 -4.21 -6.38
C LYS A 79 0.94 -4.23 -7.12
N ALA A 80 1.37 -3.10 -7.68
CA ALA A 80 2.65 -2.99 -8.37
C ALA A 80 3.82 -3.24 -7.43
N ILE A 81 3.80 -2.65 -6.23
CA ILE A 81 4.83 -2.88 -5.19
C ILE A 81 4.85 -4.35 -4.76
N ALA A 82 3.70 -4.96 -4.53
CA ALA A 82 3.63 -6.40 -4.20
C ALA A 82 4.32 -7.24 -5.27
N ARG A 83 4.05 -6.95 -6.55
CA ARG A 83 4.69 -7.63 -7.68
C ARG A 83 6.20 -7.35 -7.75
N THR A 84 6.63 -6.12 -7.44
CA THR A 84 8.05 -5.77 -7.39
C THR A 84 8.79 -6.60 -6.34
N ILE A 85 8.22 -6.73 -5.13
CA ILE A 85 8.80 -7.53 -4.04
C ILE A 85 8.96 -9.00 -4.48
N GLU A 86 7.94 -9.58 -5.12
CA GLU A 86 8.02 -10.94 -5.64
C GLU A 86 9.14 -11.12 -6.67
N VAL A 87 9.26 -10.18 -7.62
CA VAL A 87 10.29 -10.23 -8.68
C VAL A 87 11.67 -10.06 -8.08
N GLN A 88 11.85 -9.13 -7.12
CA GLN A 88 13.12 -8.96 -6.40
C GLN A 88 13.54 -10.25 -5.69
N GLY A 89 12.62 -10.88 -4.96
CA GLY A 89 12.91 -12.16 -4.29
C GLY A 89 13.21 -13.30 -5.26
N ALA A 90 12.64 -13.30 -6.47
CA ALA A 90 13.00 -14.27 -7.51
C ALA A 90 14.40 -14.02 -8.07
N VAL A 91 14.79 -12.75 -8.27
CA VAL A 91 16.13 -12.37 -8.70
C VAL A 91 17.17 -12.76 -7.65
N GLU A 92 16.92 -12.47 -6.37
CA GLU A 92 17.83 -12.85 -5.27
C GLU A 92 18.14 -14.35 -5.24
N LYS A 93 17.14 -15.20 -5.52
CA LYS A 93 17.32 -16.66 -5.58
C LYS A 93 18.24 -17.12 -6.72
N VAL A 94 18.32 -16.36 -7.82
CA VAL A 94 19.22 -16.66 -8.94
C VAL A 94 20.65 -16.24 -8.63
N TYR A 95 20.82 -15.19 -7.81
CA TYR A 95 22.11 -14.60 -7.46
C TYR A 95 22.63 -15.05 -6.08
N VAL A 96 22.11 -16.14 -5.50
CA VAL A 96 22.75 -16.77 -4.34
C VAL A 96 24.11 -17.30 -4.81
N TRP A 97 25.16 -16.51 -4.61
CA TRP A 97 26.52 -16.97 -4.76
C TRP A 97 26.76 -18.05 -3.72
N ASP A 98 27.15 -19.24 -4.17
CA ASP A 98 27.83 -20.23 -3.34
C ASP A 98 29.12 -19.57 -2.82
N VAL A 99 29.05 -18.98 -1.62
CA VAL A 99 30.20 -18.60 -0.79
C VAL A 99 30.04 -19.16 0.61
#